data_AF-A0A9X3CAH6-F1
#
_entry.id   AF-A0A9X3CAH6-F1
#
_cell.length_a   1.000
_cell.length_b   1.000
_cell.length_c   1.000
_cell.angle_alpha   90.00
_cell.angle_beta   90.00
_cell.angle_gamma   90.00
#
_symmetry.space_group_name_H-M   'P 1'
#
loop_
_entity.id
_entity.type
_entity.pdbx_description
1 polymer ?
#
loop_
_entity_poly.entity_id
_entity_poly.type
_entity_poly.pdbx_seq_one_letter_code
_entity_poly.pdbx_strand_id
1 'polypeptide(L)'
;MDKFLNLILGTTDVPTYLAGLLFALIGLAFYYKGKIAKRDKTSNNTPYQFSWGFFTQDNLVEIVFSLLAIFLALRFSVEYFGVDITMFFSLGVGWTLPKVIALMYKIQDKARE
;
A
#
# COMPACT_ATOMS: atom_id res chain seq x y z
N MET A 1 -23.19 12.56 -11.99
CA MET A 1 -22.17 11.55 -11.61
C MET A 1 -20.78 12.19 -11.56
N ASP A 2 -20.45 13.01 -12.56
CA ASP A 2 -19.11 13.60 -12.73
C ASP A 2 -18.63 14.44 -11.54
N LYS A 3 -19.50 15.29 -10.97
CA LYS A 3 -19.16 16.07 -9.77
C LYS A 3 -18.78 15.18 -8.57
N PHE A 4 -19.48 14.06 -8.40
CA PHE A 4 -19.20 13.11 -7.32
C PHE A 4 -17.86 12.40 -7.53
N LEU A 5 -17.59 11.94 -8.76
CA LEU A 5 -16.31 11.30 -9.11
C LEU A 5 -15.14 12.27 -8.98
N ASN A 6 -15.28 13.52 -9.40
CA ASN A 6 -14.23 14.54 -9.25
C ASN A 6 -13.93 14.86 -7.78
N LEU A 7 -14.92 14.78 -6.88
CA LEU A 7 -14.65 14.92 -5.45
C LEU A 7 -13.83 13.73 -4.92
N ILE A 8 -14.14 12.52 -5.36
CA ILE A 8 -13.49 11.28 -4.90
C ILE A 8 -12.11 11.08 -5.50
N LEU A 9 -11.90 11.40 -6.79
CA LEU A 9 -10.67 11.13 -7.54
C LEU A 9 -9.81 12.38 -7.74
N GLY A 10 -10.38 13.56 -7.59
CA GLY A 10 -9.68 14.84 -7.76
C GLY A 10 -9.70 15.33 -9.18
N THR A 11 -8.59 15.98 -9.56
CA THR A 11 -8.38 16.48 -10.91
C THR A 11 -7.94 15.40 -11.89
N THR A 12 -7.64 14.19 -11.42
CA THR A 12 -7.23 13.07 -12.27
C THR A 12 -8.43 12.39 -12.94
N ASP A 13 -8.30 12.11 -14.24
CA ASP A 13 -9.31 11.36 -14.97
C ASP A 13 -9.36 9.88 -14.54
N VAL A 14 -10.53 9.26 -14.75
CA VAL A 14 -10.79 7.87 -14.32
C VAL A 14 -9.79 6.87 -14.93
N PRO A 15 -9.51 6.88 -16.26
CA PRO A 15 -8.49 6.00 -16.84
C PRO A 15 -7.12 6.10 -16.17
N THR A 16 -6.59 7.32 -16.01
CA THR A 16 -5.28 7.56 -15.38
C THR A 16 -5.27 7.08 -13.94
N TYR A 17 -6.33 7.34 -13.18
CA TYR A 17 -6.45 6.89 -11.80
C TYR A 17 -6.45 5.36 -11.69
N LEU A 18 -7.24 4.66 -12.53
CA LEU A 18 -7.31 3.20 -12.52
C LEU A 18 -5.97 2.55 -12.91
N ALA A 19 -5.27 3.13 -13.90
CA ALA A 19 -3.93 2.68 -14.27
C ALA A 19 -2.94 2.90 -13.12
N GLY A 20 -2.97 4.07 -12.47
CA GLY A 20 -2.15 4.36 -11.29
C GLY A 20 -2.41 3.37 -10.16
N LEU A 21 -3.68 3.11 -9.85
CA LEU A 21 -4.08 2.13 -8.84
C LEU A 21 -3.51 0.73 -9.16
N LEU A 22 -3.61 0.26 -10.40
CA LEU A 22 -3.03 -1.02 -10.82
C LEU A 22 -1.52 -1.07 -10.55
N PHE A 23 -0.77 -0.03 -10.92
CA PHE A 23 0.68 0.03 -10.67
C PHE A 23 1.01 0.11 -9.18
N ALA A 24 0.21 0.81 -8.39
CA ALA A 24 0.36 0.82 -6.93
C ALA A 24 0.13 -0.56 -6.32
N LEU A 25 -0.85 -1.33 -6.81
CA LEU A 25 -1.06 -2.72 -6.38
C LEU A 25 0.11 -3.63 -6.75
N ILE A 26 0.75 -3.42 -7.90
CA ILE A 26 1.99 -4.10 -8.27
C ILE A 26 3.12 -3.76 -7.27
N GLY A 27 3.25 -2.48 -6.90
CA GLY A 27 4.20 -2.02 -5.88
C GLY A 27 3.96 -2.68 -4.52
N LEU A 28 2.69 -2.77 -4.12
CA LEU A 28 2.27 -3.43 -2.88
C LEU A 28 2.58 -4.93 -2.91
N ALA A 29 2.42 -5.59 -4.06
CA ALA A 29 2.82 -6.98 -4.23
C ALA A 29 4.34 -7.18 -4.05
N PHE A 30 5.17 -6.27 -4.57
CA PHE A 30 6.62 -6.30 -4.32
C PHE A 30 6.97 -6.09 -2.84
N TYR A 31 6.25 -5.21 -2.16
CA TYR A 31 6.39 -5.04 -0.71
C TYR A 31 6.12 -6.36 0.03
N TYR A 32 4.98 -7.01 -0.21
CA TYR A 32 4.62 -8.26 0.45
C TYR A 32 5.53 -9.42 0.09
N LYS A 33 5.98 -9.53 -1.17
CA LYS A 33 6.97 -10.52 -1.57
C LYS A 33 8.24 -10.41 -0.74
N GLY A 34 8.74 -9.19 -0.54
CA GLY A 34 9.90 -8.93 0.31
C GLY A 34 9.66 -9.27 1.78
N LYS A 35 8.46 -9.00 2.30
CA LYS A 35 8.06 -9.33 3.68
C LYS A 35 8.00 -10.85 3.89
N ILE A 36 7.35 -11.59 2.99
CA ILE A 36 7.24 -13.05 3.04
C ILE A 36 8.62 -13.71 3.00
N ALA A 37 9.52 -13.21 2.15
CA ALA A 37 10.88 -13.76 2.02
C ALA A 37 11.72 -13.64 3.31
N LYS A 38 11.38 -12.70 4.21
CA LYS A 38 12.06 -12.47 5.48
C LYS A 38 11.42 -13.19 6.67
N ARG A 39 10.37 -13.98 6.45
CA ARG A 39 9.70 -14.73 7.51
C ARG A 39 10.60 -15.84 8.06
N ASP A 40 10.53 -16.04 9.36
CA ASP A 40 11.16 -17.16 10.02
C ASP A 40 10.38 -18.45 9.74
N LYS A 41 11.00 -19.34 8.95
CA LYS A 41 10.45 -20.65 8.59
C LYS A 41 10.61 -21.70 9.69
N THR A 42 11.36 -21.40 10.74
CA THR A 42 11.62 -22.32 11.85
C THR A 42 10.60 -22.16 12.99
N SER A 43 9.80 -21.08 12.95
CA SER A 43 8.71 -20.86 13.91
C SER A 43 7.55 -21.84 13.67
N ASN A 44 7.05 -22.44 14.75
CA ASN A 44 5.85 -23.31 14.72
C ASN A 44 4.58 -22.59 14.24
N ASN A 45 4.56 -21.26 14.27
CA ASN A 45 3.42 -20.44 13.85
C ASN A 45 3.45 -20.06 12.37
N THR A 46 4.52 -20.36 11.64
CA THR A 46 4.67 -20.03 10.21
C THR A 46 4.67 -21.32 9.38
N PRO A 47 3.81 -21.45 8.36
CA PRO A 47 3.84 -22.63 7.50
C PRO A 47 5.15 -22.68 6.71
N TYR A 48 5.72 -23.88 6.59
CA TYR A 48 6.98 -24.09 5.86
C TYR A 48 6.87 -23.76 4.37
N GLN A 49 5.68 -23.99 3.79
CA GLN A 49 5.33 -23.63 2.42
C GLN A 49 4.36 -22.44 2.41
N PHE A 50 4.35 -21.68 1.30
CA PHE A 50 3.44 -20.55 1.17
C PHE A 50 1.98 -21.00 1.20
N SER A 51 1.19 -20.32 2.02
CA SER A 51 -0.26 -20.51 2.12
C SER A 51 -0.96 -19.17 1.96
N TRP A 52 -1.89 -19.10 0.99
CA TRP A 52 -2.69 -17.90 0.75
C TRP A 52 -3.54 -17.53 1.96
N GLY A 53 -4.14 -18.52 2.63
CA GLY A 53 -4.95 -18.29 3.82
C GLY A 53 -4.14 -17.74 4.99
N PHE A 54 -2.94 -18.28 5.22
CA PHE A 54 -2.03 -17.74 6.23
C PHE A 54 -1.57 -16.32 5.88
N PHE A 55 -1.20 -16.09 4.61
CA PHE A 55 -0.78 -14.77 4.15
C PHE A 55 -1.87 -13.72 4.37
N THR A 56 -3.11 -14.01 3.97
CA THR A 56 -4.20 -13.05 4.13
C THR A 56 -4.52 -12.82 5.59
N GLN A 57 -4.68 -13.87 6.41
CA GLN A 57 -4.99 -13.71 7.85
C GLN A 57 -3.93 -12.91 8.60
N ASP A 58 -2.65 -13.22 8.37
CA ASP A 58 -1.51 -12.56 9.04
C ASP A 58 -1.33 -11.09 8.61
N ASN A 59 -1.85 -10.70 7.44
CA ASN A 59 -1.59 -9.38 6.87
C ASN A 59 -2.86 -8.59 6.57
N LEU A 60 -4.05 -9.11 6.88
CA LEU A 60 -5.33 -8.54 6.43
C LEU A 60 -5.46 -7.07 6.83
N VAL A 61 -5.19 -6.78 8.10
CA VAL A 61 -5.26 -5.42 8.64
C VAL A 61 -4.30 -4.51 7.89
N GLU A 62 -3.03 -4.93 7.73
CA GLU A 62 -2.01 -4.16 7.03
C GLU A 62 -2.35 -3.95 5.54
N ILE A 63 -2.92 -4.96 4.87
CA ILE A 63 -3.36 -4.87 3.47
C ILE A 63 -4.46 -3.81 3.36
N VAL A 64 -5.49 -3.87 4.22
CA VAL A 64 -6.60 -2.92 4.21
C VAL A 64 -6.11 -1.49 4.44
N PHE A 65 -5.27 -1.27 5.44
CA PHE A 65 -4.71 0.05 5.71
C PHE A 65 -3.76 0.52 4.59
N SER A 66 -3.00 -0.37 3.97
CA SER A 66 -2.16 -0.04 2.81
C SER A 66 -2.99 0.39 1.61
N LEU A 67 -4.11 -0.28 1.34
CA LEU A 67 -5.03 0.08 0.26
C LEU A 67 -5.66 1.46 0.49
N LEU A 68 -6.10 1.74 1.72
CA LEU A 68 -6.63 3.07 2.09
C LEU A 68 -5.55 4.15 1.97
N ALA A 69 -4.33 3.86 2.42
CA ALA A 69 -3.22 4.79 2.32
C ALA A 69 -2.82 5.07 0.86
N ILE A 70 -2.80 4.03 0.01
CA ILE A 70 -2.57 4.18 -1.44
C ILE A 70 -3.67 5.04 -2.07
N PHE A 71 -4.94 4.78 -1.75
CA PHE A 71 -6.06 5.59 -2.23
C PHE A 71 -5.85 7.07 -1.89
N LEU A 72 -5.55 7.39 -0.62
CA LEU A 72 -5.32 8.76 -0.18
C LEU A 72 -4.08 9.38 -0.85
N ALA A 73 -2.99 8.63 -0.99
CA ALA A 73 -1.75 9.10 -1.60
C ALA A 73 -1.93 9.43 -3.09
N LEU A 74 -2.68 8.61 -3.83
CA LEU A 74 -3.02 8.90 -5.22
C LEU A 74 -3.99 10.08 -5.32
N ARG A 75 -5.06 10.07 -4.50
CA ARG A 75 -6.08 11.12 -4.51
C ARG A 75 -5.53 12.50 -4.22
N PHE A 76 -4.65 12.61 -3.23
CA PHE A 76 -4.07 13.88 -2.80
C PHE A 76 -2.65 14.09 -3.33
N SER A 77 -2.27 13.38 -4.40
CA SER A 77 -0.92 13.45 -4.96
C SER A 77 -0.56 14.86 -5.42
N VAL A 78 -1.48 15.52 -6.11
CA VAL A 78 -1.33 16.90 -6.59
C VAL A 78 -1.40 17.90 -5.44
N GLU A 79 -2.35 17.73 -4.51
CA GLU A 79 -2.56 18.67 -3.40
C GLU A 79 -1.44 18.63 -2.35
N TYR A 80 -0.87 17.45 -2.06
CA TYR A 80 0.19 17.31 -1.05
C TYR A 80 1.59 17.38 -1.63
N PHE A 81 1.82 16.85 -2.83
CA PHE A 81 3.16 16.74 -3.41
C PHE A 81 3.36 17.59 -4.67
N GLY A 82 2.27 18.13 -5.26
CA GLY A 82 2.35 18.82 -6.55
C GLY A 82 2.73 17.89 -7.71
N VAL A 83 2.48 16.59 -7.56
CA VAL A 83 2.88 15.55 -8.52
C VAL A 83 1.64 14.91 -9.11
N ASP A 84 1.53 14.94 -10.45
CA ASP A 84 0.48 14.22 -11.16
C ASP A 84 0.66 12.69 -11.03
N ILE A 85 -0.46 11.97 -11.10
CA ILE A 85 -0.44 10.50 -11.10
C ILE A 85 0.29 10.01 -12.36
N THR A 86 1.49 9.47 -12.15
CA THR A 86 2.21 8.68 -13.16
C THR A 86 2.28 7.22 -12.71
N MET A 87 2.45 6.30 -13.66
CA MET A 87 2.55 4.87 -13.35
C MET A 87 3.76 4.54 -12.49
N PHE A 88 4.89 5.23 -12.74
CA PHE A 88 6.12 5.07 -11.95
C PHE A 88 5.95 5.62 -10.53
N PHE A 89 5.35 6.81 -10.39
CA PHE A 89 5.01 7.36 -9.08
C PHE A 89 4.10 6.39 -8.30
N SER A 90 3.04 5.90 -8.94
CA SER A 90 2.07 5.01 -8.31
C SER A 90 2.70 3.68 -7.86
N LEU A 91 3.58 3.09 -8.69
CA LEU A 91 4.37 1.92 -8.33
C LEU A 91 5.22 2.18 -7.08
N GLY A 92 5.90 3.34 -7.04
CA GLY A 92 6.70 3.78 -5.90
C GLY A 92 5.86 3.93 -4.64
N VAL A 93 4.71 4.59 -4.73
CA VAL A 93 3.75 4.75 -3.63
C VAL A 93 3.36 3.39 -3.06
N GLY A 94 2.90 2.47 -3.91
CA GLY A 94 2.50 1.13 -3.48
C GLY A 94 3.61 0.33 -2.79
N TRP A 95 4.86 0.49 -3.24
CA TRP A 95 6.00 -0.24 -2.66
C TRP A 95 6.55 0.38 -1.36
N THR A 96 6.51 1.71 -1.26
CA THR A 96 7.19 2.45 -0.18
C THR A 96 6.26 2.83 0.96
N LEU A 97 5.01 3.19 0.67
CA LEU A 97 4.07 3.69 1.68
C LEU A 97 3.81 2.69 2.84
N PRO A 98 3.63 1.37 2.59
CA PRO A 98 3.49 0.42 3.69
C PRO A 98 4.73 0.34 4.60
N LYS A 99 5.93 0.54 4.04
CA LYS A 99 7.19 0.58 4.83
C LYS A 99 7.22 1.81 5.74
N VAL A 100 6.78 2.96 5.23
CA VAL A 100 6.72 4.20 6.00
C VAL A 100 5.74 4.04 7.17
N ILE A 101 4.55 3.48 6.92
CA ILE A 101 3.55 3.21 7.95
C ILE A 101 4.11 2.26 9.02
N ALA A 102 4.73 1.15 8.62
CA ALA A 102 5.36 0.22 9.56
C ALA A 102 6.48 0.86 10.39
N LEU A 103 7.25 1.77 9.79
CA LEU A 103 8.28 2.54 10.50
C LEU A 103 7.68 3.50 11.52
N MET A 104 6.57 4.19 11.19
CA MET A 104 5.88 5.09 12.10
C MET A 104 5.38 4.36 13.35
N TYR A 105 4.74 3.20 13.18
CA TYR A 105 4.32 2.37 14.32
C TYR A 105 5.51 1.95 15.19
N LYS A 106 6.61 1.52 14.57
CA LYS A 106 7.84 1.17 15.30
C LYS A 106 8.42 2.33 16.12
N ILE A 107 8.35 3.55 15.60
CA ILE A 107 8.80 4.76 16.32
C ILE A 107 7.85 5.06 17.49
N GLN A 108 6.54 4.95 17.25
CA GLN A 108 5.52 5.19 18.28
C GLN A 108 5.62 4.20 19.45
N ASP A 109 5.86 2.92 19.17
CA ASP A 109 6.01 1.90 20.21
C ASP A 109 7.25 2.14 21.07
N LYS A 110 8.38 2.50 20.44
CA LYS A 110 9.61 2.88 21.15
C LYS A 110 9.45 4.13 22.03
N ALA A 111 8.55 5.04 21.68
CA ALA A 111 8.29 6.24 22.49
C ALA A 111 7.42 5.95 23.73
N ARG A 112 6.84 4.74 23.82
CA ARG A 112 6.01 4.29 24.95
C ARG A 112 6.75 3.37 25.92
N GLU A 113 7.96 2.92 25.56
CA GLU A 113 8.91 2.21 26.43
C GLU A 113 9.73 3.20 27.27
#